data_AF-A0A3E2DHV6-F1
#
_entry.id   AF-A0A3E2DHV6-F1
#
_cell.length_a   1.000
_cell.length_b   1.000
_cell.length_c   1.000
_cell.angle_alpha   90.00
_cell.angle_beta   90.00
_cell.angle_gamma   90.00
#
_symmetry.space_group_name_H-M   'P 1'
#
loop_
_entity.id
_entity.type
_entity.pdbx_description
1 polymer ?
#
loop_
_entity_poly.entity_id
_entity_poly.type
_entity_poly.pdbx_seq_one_letter_code
_entity_poly.pdbx_strand_id
1 'polypeptide(L)'
;MADGDQRIHDADRLDIPGPRKARRPKVQLDSEKFGQFAEATARFMGTAKFLAYMTVVVLAWIIWNLVAIYKLRFDPYPFILLNLFFSTQASYSAPLILLAQNRQEDRDRVSMAEDRRVAAQSRADMEFLAREVASIRMQMGELATRDYLRSELRDELRSLLEEIEASPAPSGSR
;
A
#
# COMPACT_ATOMS: atom_id res chain seq x y z
N MET A 1 -6.52 -5.89 -69.25
CA MET A 1 -6.79 -6.46 -67.92
C MET A 1 -5.98 -5.67 -66.92
N ALA A 2 -6.66 -5.05 -65.94
CA ALA A 2 -6.14 -4.30 -64.78
C ALA A 2 -5.50 -2.92 -65.02
N ASP A 3 -6.32 -1.87 -65.17
CA ASP A 3 -6.00 -0.52 -64.68
C ASP A 3 -7.32 0.20 -64.41
N GLY A 4 -7.69 0.35 -63.14
CA GLY A 4 -9.00 0.91 -62.79
C GLY A 4 -9.45 0.78 -61.34
N ASP A 5 -8.58 0.44 -60.39
CA ASP A 5 -9.01 0.21 -59.00
C ASP A 5 -8.04 0.78 -57.95
N GLN A 6 -7.46 1.97 -58.21
CA GLN A 6 -6.55 2.62 -57.26
C GLN A 6 -6.79 4.12 -57.05
N ARG A 7 -7.90 4.68 -57.53
CA ARG A 7 -8.16 6.14 -57.42
C ARG A 7 -9.27 6.54 -56.44
N ILE A 8 -9.70 5.67 -55.52
CA ILE A 8 -10.82 5.96 -54.59
C ILE A 8 -10.48 5.59 -53.13
N HIS A 9 -9.24 5.75 -52.67
CA HIS A 9 -8.92 5.46 -51.26
C HIS A 9 -8.09 6.51 -50.49
N ASP A 10 -7.81 7.69 -51.08
CA ASP A 10 -7.01 8.72 -50.39
C ASP A 10 -7.78 10.01 -50.02
N ALA A 11 -9.09 10.08 -50.25
CA ALA A 11 -9.87 11.30 -50.04
C ALA A 11 -10.71 11.33 -48.75
N ASP A 12 -10.50 10.40 -47.80
CA ASP A 12 -11.27 10.38 -46.55
C ASP A 12 -10.38 10.20 -45.29
N ARG A 13 -9.19 10.83 -45.30
CA ARG A 13 -8.48 11.07 -44.04
C ARG A 13 -9.15 12.23 -43.33
N LEU A 14 -10.17 11.90 -42.54
CA LEU A 14 -10.76 12.73 -41.51
C LEU A 14 -9.70 13.63 -40.86
N ASP A 15 -9.81 14.94 -41.09
CA ASP A 15 -9.18 15.97 -40.29
C ASP A 15 -9.76 15.93 -38.87
N ILE A 16 -9.19 15.09 -38.01
CA ILE A 16 -9.49 15.13 -36.58
C ILE A 16 -8.74 16.34 -36.02
N PRO A 17 -9.42 17.39 -35.52
CA PRO A 17 -8.74 18.49 -34.86
C PRO A 17 -8.12 17.92 -33.58
N GLY A 18 -6.79 17.75 -33.59
CA GLY A 18 -6.05 17.31 -32.42
C GLY A 18 -6.38 18.21 -31.23
N PRO A 19 -6.55 17.66 -30.01
CA PRO A 19 -6.92 18.45 -28.85
C PRO A 19 -5.83 19.50 -28.63
N ARG A 20 -6.17 20.77 -28.83
CA ARG A 20 -5.32 21.91 -28.46
C ARG A 20 -4.94 21.71 -27.00
N LYS A 21 -3.69 21.33 -26.74
CA LYS A 21 -3.11 21.28 -25.40
C LYS A 21 -3.11 22.71 -24.87
N ALA A 22 -4.21 23.10 -24.22
CA ALA A 22 -4.31 24.33 -23.47
C ALA A 22 -3.20 24.30 -22.42
N ARG A 23 -2.14 25.09 -22.68
CA ARG A 23 -1.00 25.23 -21.80
C ARG A 23 -1.46 26.02 -20.59
N ARG A 24 -2.11 25.34 -19.64
CA ARG A 24 -2.52 25.96 -18.38
C ARG A 24 -1.26 26.43 -17.66
N PRO A 25 -1.20 27.69 -17.20
CA PRO A 25 -0.09 28.14 -16.37
C PRO A 25 -0.07 27.25 -15.12
N LYS A 26 0.97 26.44 -14.98
CA LYS A 26 1.21 25.64 -13.78
C LYS A 26 1.63 26.65 -12.71
N VAL A 27 0.66 27.17 -11.98
CA VAL A 27 0.92 27.97 -10.78
C VAL A 27 1.58 27.02 -9.79
N GLN A 28 2.91 26.98 -9.83
CA GLN A 28 3.71 26.35 -8.80
C GLN A 28 3.63 27.30 -7.60
N LEU A 29 2.50 27.27 -6.87
CA LEU A 29 2.53 27.70 -5.48
C LEU A 29 3.65 26.89 -4.83
N ASP A 30 4.57 27.55 -4.13
CA ASP A 30 5.71 26.96 -3.44
C ASP A 30 5.26 25.85 -2.47
N SER A 31 5.04 24.66 -3.02
CA SER A 31 4.42 23.51 -2.35
C SER A 31 5.25 23.08 -1.14
N GLU A 32 6.56 23.35 -1.18
CA GLU A 32 7.51 23.12 -0.09
C GLU A 32 7.14 23.90 1.18
N LYS A 33 6.95 25.23 1.06
CA LYS A 33 6.70 26.12 2.21
C LYS A 33 5.29 25.95 2.76
N PHE A 34 4.31 25.81 1.88
CA PHE A 34 2.93 25.53 2.28
C PHE A 34 2.79 24.14 2.92
N GLY A 35 3.58 23.15 2.47
CA GLY A 35 3.63 21.81 3.07
C GLY A 35 4.12 21.82 4.50
N GLN A 36 5.24 22.50 4.77
CA GLN A 36 5.79 22.62 6.13
C GLN A 36 4.83 23.37 7.06
N PHE A 37 4.15 24.41 6.56
CA PHE A 37 3.15 25.16 7.33
C PHE A 37 1.90 24.31 7.64
N ALA A 38 1.41 23.55 6.67
CA ALA A 38 0.27 22.64 6.85
C ALA A 38 0.60 21.52 7.86
N GLU A 39 1.79 20.95 7.79
CA GLU A 39 2.25 19.91 8.74
C GLU A 39 2.45 20.44 10.16
N ALA A 40 2.95 21.67 10.30
CA ALA A 40 3.01 22.35 11.60
C ALA A 40 1.61 22.64 12.16
N THR A 41 0.70 23.12 11.31
CA THR A 41 -0.69 23.42 11.70
C THR A 41 -1.46 22.17 12.07
N ALA A 42 -1.29 21.07 11.32
CA ALA A 42 -1.93 19.79 11.62
C ALA A 42 -1.48 19.22 12.98
N ARG A 43 -0.16 19.26 13.26
CA ARG A 43 0.38 18.86 14.58
C ARG A 43 -0.13 19.75 15.71
N PHE A 44 -0.30 21.05 15.44
CA PHE A 44 -0.82 22.01 16.40
C PHE A 44 -2.31 21.78 16.71
N MET A 45 -3.16 21.62 15.69
CA MET A 45 -4.60 21.37 15.85
C MET A 45 -4.91 20.02 16.51
N GLY A 46 -4.10 18.99 16.31
CA GLY A 46 -4.28 17.67 16.91
C GLY A 46 -3.92 17.55 18.39
N THR A 47 -3.40 18.62 19.01
CA THR A 47 -2.96 18.59 20.41
C THR A 47 -4.08 19.04 21.37
N ALA A 48 -4.33 18.27 22.45
CA ALA A 48 -5.35 18.61 23.47
C ALA A 48 -5.18 20.01 24.09
N LYS A 49 -3.94 20.52 24.12
CA LYS A 49 -3.60 21.88 24.59
C LYS A 49 -4.22 22.99 23.73
N PHE A 50 -4.35 22.79 22.42
CA PHE A 50 -4.96 23.77 21.51
C PHE A 50 -6.44 23.98 21.84
N LEU A 51 -7.17 22.87 22.05
CA LEU A 51 -8.57 22.91 22.42
C LEU A 51 -8.76 23.63 23.76
N ALA A 52 -7.95 23.31 24.76
CA ALA A 52 -7.98 23.98 26.06
C ALA A 52 -7.74 25.50 25.95
N TYR A 53 -6.72 25.91 25.19
CA TYR A 53 -6.44 27.33 24.96
C TYR A 53 -7.62 28.05 24.27
N MET A 54 -8.20 27.45 23.23
CA MET A 54 -9.36 28.03 22.53
C MET A 54 -10.57 28.17 23.43
N THR A 55 -10.86 27.18 24.29
CA THR A 55 -11.93 27.27 25.28
C THR A 55 -11.70 28.39 26.28
N VAL A 56 -10.46 28.55 26.79
CA VAL A 56 -10.11 29.64 27.72
C VAL A 56 -10.31 31.00 27.06
N VAL A 57 -9.89 31.18 25.80
CA VAL A 57 -10.07 32.44 25.07
C VAL A 57 -11.55 32.78 24.89
N VAL A 58 -12.38 31.80 24.49
CA VAL A 58 -13.83 31.99 24.34
C VAL A 58 -14.48 32.36 25.68
N LEU A 59 -14.16 31.65 26.76
CA LEU A 59 -14.68 31.96 28.09
C LEU A 59 -14.23 33.34 28.56
N ALA A 60 -12.97 33.71 28.36
CA ALA A 60 -12.45 35.03 28.69
C ALA A 60 -13.18 36.14 27.91
N TRP A 61 -13.46 35.93 26.62
CA TRP A 61 -14.21 36.88 25.79
C TRP A 61 -15.64 37.08 26.29
N ILE A 62 -16.31 35.97 26.63
CA ILE A 62 -17.67 35.99 27.19
C ILE A 62 -17.66 36.72 28.54
N ILE A 63 -16.77 36.34 29.46
CA ILE A 63 -16.65 36.96 30.79
C ILE A 63 -16.35 38.46 30.66
N TRP A 64 -15.42 38.85 29.79
CA TRP A 64 -15.08 40.26 29.54
C TRP A 64 -16.31 41.06 29.08
N ASN A 65 -17.08 40.53 28.13
CA ASN A 65 -18.31 41.19 27.65
C ASN A 65 -19.46 41.19 28.66
N LEU A 66 -19.54 40.19 29.55
CA LEU A 66 -20.51 40.14 30.64
C LEU A 66 -20.17 41.14 31.76
N VAL A 67 -18.90 41.22 32.15
CA VAL A 67 -18.39 42.07 33.24
C VAL A 67 -18.22 43.53 32.81
N ALA A 68 -18.23 43.82 31.50
CA ALA A 68 -18.35 45.17 30.96
C ALA A 68 -19.73 45.78 31.28
N ILE A 69 -19.94 46.08 32.57
CA ILE A 69 -21.22 46.44 33.19
C ILE A 69 -21.59 47.90 32.93
N TYR A 70 -20.64 48.79 32.59
CA TYR A 70 -20.86 50.23 32.77
C TYR A 70 -20.95 51.15 31.54
N LYS A 71 -20.60 50.73 30.30
CA LYS A 71 -20.93 51.48 29.03
C LYS A 71 -20.28 50.95 27.74
N LEU A 72 -19.25 50.10 27.81
CA LEU A 72 -18.58 49.52 26.64
C LEU A 72 -18.88 48.03 26.50
N ARG A 73 -20.10 47.68 26.11
CA ARG A 73 -20.40 46.30 25.66
C ARG A 73 -19.93 46.17 24.22
N PHE A 74 -18.73 45.63 24.04
CA PHE A 74 -18.09 45.49 22.73
C PHE A 74 -18.80 44.46 21.85
N ASP A 75 -19.36 43.40 22.46
CA ASP A 75 -20.10 42.33 21.80
C ASP A 75 -21.27 41.84 22.68
N PRO A 76 -22.42 42.54 22.68
CA PRO A 76 -23.62 42.11 23.42
C PRO A 76 -24.19 40.77 22.92
N TYR A 77 -24.89 40.04 23.79
CA TYR A 77 -25.63 38.83 23.40
C TYR A 77 -26.53 39.13 22.18
N PRO A 78 -26.41 38.41 21.05
CA PRO A 78 -25.92 37.04 20.88
C PRO A 78 -24.43 36.85 20.43
N PHE A 79 -23.52 37.78 20.76
CA PHE A 79 -22.08 37.71 20.42
C PHE A 79 -21.78 37.63 18.92
N ILE A 80 -22.20 38.66 18.16
CA ILE A 80 -22.08 38.70 16.70
C ILE A 80 -20.62 38.69 16.23
N LEU A 81 -19.71 39.35 16.96
CA LEU A 81 -18.31 39.43 16.57
C LEU A 81 -17.61 38.09 16.77
N LEU A 82 -17.89 37.41 17.88
CA LEU A 82 -17.39 36.07 18.14
C LEU A 82 -17.89 35.08 17.07
N ASN A 83 -19.16 35.16 16.71
CA ASN A 83 -19.74 34.32 15.67
C ASN A 83 -19.13 34.59 14.29
N LEU A 84 -18.92 35.87 13.94
CA LEU A 84 -18.25 36.26 12.71
C LEU A 84 -16.83 35.69 12.66
N PHE A 85 -16.08 35.78 13.76
CA PHE A 85 -14.73 35.23 13.84
C PHE A 85 -14.72 33.72 13.62
N PHE A 86 -15.60 32.97 14.28
CA PHE A 86 -15.73 31.52 14.06
C PHE A 86 -16.13 31.17 12.62
N SER A 87 -17.01 31.95 12.01
CA SER A 87 -17.44 31.76 10.62
C SER A 87 -16.27 31.95 9.65
N THR A 88 -15.47 33.00 9.84
CA THR A 88 -14.25 33.21 9.05
C THR A 88 -13.20 32.14 9.33
N GLN A 89 -13.04 31.72 10.58
CA GLN A 89 -12.10 30.66 10.97
C GLN A 89 -12.43 29.35 10.28
N ALA A 90 -13.69 28.94 10.24
CA ALA A 90 -14.14 27.75 9.52
C ALA A 90 -13.91 27.90 8.00
N SER A 91 -14.24 29.07 7.43
CA SER A 91 -14.09 29.35 6.01
C SER A 91 -12.63 29.28 5.53
N TYR A 92 -11.67 29.79 6.31
CA TYR A 92 -10.25 29.70 5.99
C TYR A 92 -9.63 28.33 6.32
N SER A 93 -10.19 27.60 7.29
CA SER A 93 -9.70 26.27 7.66
C SER A 93 -9.97 25.24 6.57
N ALA A 94 -11.14 25.29 5.92
CA ALA A 94 -11.51 24.35 4.86
C ALA A 94 -10.46 24.20 3.74
N PRO A 95 -9.97 25.29 3.09
CA PRO A 95 -8.94 25.17 2.06
C PRO A 95 -7.58 24.74 2.61
N LEU A 96 -7.22 25.14 3.83
CA LEU A 96 -5.96 24.72 4.46
C LEU A 96 -5.97 23.21 4.76
N ILE A 97 -7.10 22.72 5.28
CA ILE A 97 -7.32 21.29 5.54
C ILE A 97 -7.29 20.51 4.22
N LEU A 98 -7.94 20.99 3.17
CA LEU A 98 -7.94 20.34 1.85
C LEU A 98 -6.52 20.21 1.29
N LEU A 99 -5.69 21.25 1.44
CA LEU A 99 -4.28 21.19 1.05
C LEU A 99 -3.48 20.18 1.89
N ALA A 100 -3.71 20.13 3.20
CA ALA A 100 -3.08 19.15 4.08
C ALA A 100 -3.50 17.72 3.71
N GLN A 101 -4.77 17.51 3.37
CA GLN A 101 -5.33 16.22 2.96
C GLN A 101 -4.74 15.74 1.63
N ASN A 102 -4.67 16.59 0.59
CA ASN A 102 -4.05 16.21 -0.70
C ASN A 102 -2.62 15.68 -0.54
N ARG A 103 -1.83 16.29 0.36
CA ARG A 103 -0.46 15.82 0.64
C ARG A 103 -0.42 14.52 1.43
N GLN A 104 -1.37 14.29 2.33
CA GLN A 104 -1.47 13.02 3.04
C GLN A 104 -1.84 11.91 2.06
N GLU A 105 -2.81 12.14 1.18
CA GLU A 105 -3.22 11.19 0.14
C GLU A 105 -2.09 10.84 -0.83
N ASP A 106 -1.26 11.82 -1.24
CA ASP A 106 -0.09 11.56 -2.08
C ASP A 106 0.95 10.66 -1.39
N ARG A 107 1.24 10.90 -0.11
CA ARG A 107 2.15 10.05 0.68
C ARG A 107 1.58 8.65 0.87
N ASP A 108 0.30 8.57 1.24
CA ASP A 108 -0.40 7.30 1.43
C ASP A 108 -0.42 6.51 0.12
N ARG A 109 -0.62 7.16 -1.03
CA ARG A 109 -0.58 6.51 -2.35
C ARG A 109 0.78 5.89 -2.66
N VAL A 110 1.88 6.59 -2.35
CA VAL A 110 3.24 6.06 -2.54
C VAL A 110 3.50 4.89 -1.61
N SER A 111 3.15 5.01 -0.32
CA SER A 111 3.27 3.92 0.64
C SER A 111 2.51 2.67 0.18
N MET A 112 1.26 2.84 -0.24
CA MET A 112 0.41 1.75 -0.72
C MET A 112 0.94 1.12 -2.03
N ALA A 113 1.69 1.87 -2.85
CA ALA A 113 2.32 1.31 -4.04
C ALA A 113 3.54 0.46 -3.68
N GLU A 114 4.36 0.91 -2.73
CA GLU A 114 5.52 0.15 -2.25
C GLU A 114 5.08 -1.12 -1.50
N ASP A 115 4.07 -1.03 -0.63
CA ASP A 115 3.52 -2.19 0.08
C ASP A 115 3.04 -3.27 -0.90
N ARG A 116 2.39 -2.87 -2.00
CA ARG A 116 1.98 -3.79 -3.06
C ARG A 116 3.19 -4.44 -3.75
N ARG A 117 4.26 -3.69 -3.99
CA ARG A 117 5.50 -4.20 -4.59
C ARG A 117 6.17 -5.24 -3.68
N VAL A 118 6.30 -4.91 -2.39
CA VAL A 118 6.87 -5.81 -1.38
C VAL A 118 6.02 -7.07 -1.22
N ALA A 119 4.69 -6.94 -1.18
CA ALA A 119 3.80 -8.09 -1.10
C ALA A 119 3.90 -9.00 -2.33
N ALA A 120 4.03 -8.43 -3.53
CA ALA A 120 4.23 -9.20 -4.75
C ALA A 120 5.57 -9.96 -4.73
N GLN A 121 6.65 -9.30 -4.29
CA GLN A 121 7.97 -9.93 -4.14
C GLN A 121 7.94 -11.06 -3.09
N SER A 122 7.34 -10.81 -1.93
CA SER A 122 7.21 -11.82 -0.87
C SER A 122 6.43 -13.06 -1.33
N ARG A 123 5.37 -12.88 -2.14
CA ARG A 123 4.66 -14.02 -2.74
C ARG A 123 5.55 -14.82 -3.69
N ALA A 124 6.31 -14.14 -4.55
CA ALA A 124 7.24 -14.82 -5.46
C ALA A 124 8.32 -15.59 -4.70
N ASP A 125 8.88 -15.00 -3.64
CA ASP A 125 9.88 -15.66 -2.78
C ASP A 125 9.29 -16.88 -2.07
N MET A 126 8.06 -16.78 -1.55
CA MET A 126 7.37 -17.92 -0.95
C MET A 126 7.09 -19.03 -1.96
N GLU A 127 6.67 -18.69 -3.18
CA GLU A 127 6.47 -19.68 -4.25
C GLU A 127 7.78 -20.35 -4.64
N PHE A 128 8.88 -19.60 -4.72
CA PHE A 128 10.21 -20.15 -4.97
C PHE A 128 10.63 -21.12 -3.87
N LEU A 129 10.54 -20.70 -2.60
CA LEU A 129 10.85 -21.55 -1.45
C LEU A 129 9.96 -22.80 -1.41
N ALA A 130 8.66 -22.69 -1.73
CA ALA A 130 7.77 -23.83 -1.78
C ALA A 130 8.17 -24.85 -2.85
N ARG A 131 8.60 -24.37 -4.04
CA ARG A 131 9.13 -25.24 -5.11
C ARG A 131 10.42 -25.91 -4.69
N GLU A 132 11.32 -25.18 -4.03
CA GLU A 132 12.58 -25.73 -3.55
C GLU A 132 12.38 -26.77 -2.45
N VAL A 133 11.44 -26.54 -1.53
CA VAL A 133 11.07 -27.53 -0.51
C VAL A 133 10.44 -28.76 -1.15
N ALA A 134 9.60 -28.59 -2.18
CA ALA A 134 9.01 -29.71 -2.91
C ALA A 134 10.07 -30.54 -3.65
N SER A 135 11.07 -29.91 -4.28
CA SER A 135 12.16 -30.60 -4.98
C SER A 135 13.03 -31.38 -4.00
N ILE A 136 13.39 -30.78 -2.86
CA ILE A 136 14.15 -31.44 -1.78
C ILE A 136 13.36 -32.65 -1.25
N ARG A 137 12.06 -32.51 -1.00
CA ARG A 137 11.21 -33.61 -0.53
C ARG A 137 11.18 -34.78 -1.51
N MET A 138 11.14 -34.50 -2.81
CA MET A 138 11.13 -35.53 -3.85
C MET A 138 12.47 -36.28 -3.91
N GLN A 139 13.59 -35.57 -3.84
CA GLN A 139 14.93 -36.17 -3.76
C GLN A 139 15.11 -37.04 -2.51
N MET A 140 14.62 -36.59 -1.35
CA MET A 140 14.62 -37.40 -0.12
C MET A 140 13.76 -38.66 -0.26
N GLY A 141 12.61 -38.56 -0.94
CA GLY A 141 11.74 -39.70 -1.22
C GLY A 141 12.45 -40.77 -2.05
N GLU A 142 13.14 -40.38 -3.12
CA GLU A 142 13.89 -41.30 -3.98
C GLU A 142 15.03 -42.01 -3.24
N LEU A 143 15.76 -41.28 -2.38
CA LEU A 143 16.80 -41.88 -1.53
C LEU A 143 16.23 -42.91 -0.55
N ALA A 144 15.11 -42.59 0.12
CA ALA A 144 14.44 -43.51 1.02
C ALA A 144 13.96 -44.78 0.30
N THR A 145 13.38 -44.64 -0.91
CA THR A 145 13.00 -45.78 -1.75
C THR A 145 14.21 -46.63 -2.13
N ARG A 146 15.32 -46.01 -2.57
CA ARG A 146 16.53 -46.74 -2.95
C ARG A 146 17.14 -47.52 -1.78
N ASP A 147 17.24 -46.89 -0.61
CA ASP A 147 17.80 -47.53 0.58
C ASP A 147 16.93 -48.70 1.06
N TYR A 148 15.59 -48.56 0.99
CA TYR A 148 14.65 -49.64 1.26
C TYR A 148 14.77 -50.81 0.28
N LEU A 149 14.77 -50.54 -1.04
CA LEU A 149 14.98 -51.60 -2.04
C LEU A 149 16.32 -52.31 -1.82
N ARG A 150 17.37 -51.57 -1.45
CA ARG A 150 18.69 -52.14 -1.21
C ARG A 150 18.76 -52.99 0.04
N SER A 151 18.04 -52.65 1.12
CA SER A 151 17.95 -53.50 2.31
C SER A 151 17.19 -54.77 2.02
N GLU A 152 16.04 -54.66 1.35
CA GLU A 152 15.19 -55.82 1.02
C GLU A 152 15.94 -56.85 0.16
N LEU A 153 16.61 -56.37 -0.90
CA LEU A 153 17.44 -57.22 -1.76
C LEU A 153 18.57 -57.89 -0.98
N ARG A 154 19.17 -57.20 0.00
CA ARG A 154 20.25 -57.76 0.82
C ARG A 154 19.73 -58.85 1.75
N ASP A 155 18.55 -58.63 2.34
CA ASP A 155 17.93 -59.58 3.26
C ASP A 155 17.48 -60.85 2.52
N GLU A 156 16.89 -60.71 1.32
CA GLU A 156 16.55 -61.85 0.45
C GLU A 156 17.79 -62.64 0.01
N LEU A 157 18.85 -61.95 -0.43
CA LEU A 157 20.11 -62.63 -0.78
C LEU A 157 20.72 -63.39 0.39
N ARG A 158 20.60 -62.85 1.61
CA ARG A 158 21.08 -63.50 2.82
C ARG A 158 20.25 -64.75 3.15
N SER A 159 18.94 -64.67 2.98
CA SER A 159 18.00 -65.79 3.15
C SER A 159 18.35 -66.97 2.22
N LEU A 160 18.56 -66.68 0.93
CA LEU A 160 18.90 -67.70 -0.07
C LEU A 160 20.27 -68.34 0.19
N LEU A 161 21.26 -67.55 0.64
CA LEU A 161 22.57 -68.07 1.01
C LEU A 161 22.49 -69.02 2.21
N GLU A 162 21.72 -68.66 3.24
CA GLU A 162 21.47 -69.53 4.39
C GLU A 162 20.76 -70.82 3.98
N GLU A 163 19.82 -70.79 3.04
CA GLU A 163 19.15 -71.99 2.52
C GLU A 163 20.11 -72.93 1.77
N ILE A 164 21.00 -72.39 0.94
CA ILE A 164 22.03 -73.19 0.24
C ILE A 164 23.01 -73.80 1.24
N GLU A 165 23.45 -73.05 2.23
CA GLU A 165 24.39 -73.53 3.26
C GLU A 165 23.74 -74.53 4.22
N ALA A 166 22.44 -74.38 4.49
CA ALA A 166 21.64 -75.33 5.25
C ALA A 166 21.27 -76.60 4.47
N SER A 167 21.45 -76.62 3.14
CA SER A 167 21.25 -77.80 2.30
C SER A 167 22.56 -78.60 2.22
N PRO A 168 22.75 -79.65 3.04
CA PRO A 168 24.00 -80.39 3.02
C PRO A 168 24.06 -81.18 1.71
N ALA A 169 25.16 -81.03 0.97
CA ALA A 169 25.43 -81.75 -0.27
C ALA A 169 25.07 -83.24 -0.11
N PRO A 170 24.29 -83.85 -1.05
CA PRO A 170 23.95 -85.25 -0.95
C PRO A 170 25.26 -86.05 -0.94
N SER A 171 25.52 -86.71 0.19
CA SER A 171 26.65 -87.59 0.38
C SER A 171 26.57 -88.71 -0.65
N GLY A 172 27.31 -88.57 -1.74
CA GLY A 172 27.53 -89.64 -2.69
C GLY A 172 28.36 -90.73 -2.01
N SER A 173 27.73 -91.86 -1.69
CA SER A 173 28.45 -93.10 -1.40
C SER A 173 27.78 -94.27 -2.11
N ARG A 174 28.55 -94.80 -3.06
CA ARG A 174 28.52 -96.11 -3.74
C ARG A 174 27.57 -97.18 -3.21
#